data_AF-A0A3P9KFZ0-F1
#
_entry.id   AF-A0A3P9KFZ0-F1
#
_cell.length_a   1.000
_cell.length_b   1.000
_cell.length_c   1.000
_cell.angle_alpha   90.00
_cell.angle_beta   90.00
_cell.angle_gamma   90.00
#
_symmetry.space_group_name_H-M   'P 1'
#
loop_
_entity.id
_entity.type
_entity.pdbx_description
1 polymer ?
#
loop_
_entity_poly.entity_id
_entity_poly.type
_entity_poly.pdbx_seq_one_letter_code
_entity_poly.pdbx_strand_id
1 'polypeptide(L)'
;MSKGDAPQDQSLTKAVEGRRYAEAARKARIFNTRLRVMGLDLDALNQQVKDKQQQENMEKLQQNQEQLHQAAMEEERRKAARIALHSFNQAQAAERAESLKEQHRREETENLAEMWHTMTSDMLTECADAGERDVGGGKPPQILPDRWKGIRPEQLRSFQRDREQQCQQKQKAEEEERRKAEKMRELRIQMDQYNMQLAREQRAQEYLNKKLYTNKPTKDYFYQFNTSSR
;
A
#
# COMPACT_ATOMS: atom_id res chain seq x y z
N MET A 1 128.80 31.17 53.69
CA MET A 1 128.80 32.22 52.64
C MET A 1 129.33 31.54 51.39
N SER A 2 128.60 31.34 50.30
CA SER A 2 128.03 32.37 49.42
C SER A 2 127.11 31.71 48.37
N LYS A 3 125.90 32.27 48.18
CA LYS A 3 125.18 32.56 46.91
C LYS A 3 125.18 31.45 45.84
N GLY A 4 124.07 30.81 45.46
CA GLY A 4 122.78 31.37 45.07
C GLY A 4 122.82 31.74 43.59
N ASP A 5 122.47 30.82 42.68
CA ASP A 5 122.24 31.13 41.26
C ASP A 5 121.00 30.41 40.71
N ALA A 6 120.28 31.18 39.91
CA ALA A 6 118.85 31.16 39.69
C ALA A 6 118.47 30.55 38.29
N PRO A 7 117.17 30.48 37.93
CA PRO A 7 116.61 29.68 36.83
C PRO A 7 116.76 30.35 35.44
N GLN A 8 117.98 30.69 35.03
CA GLN A 8 118.22 31.48 33.81
C GLN A 8 118.22 30.64 32.51
N ASP A 9 118.55 29.34 32.58
CA ASP A 9 118.89 28.55 31.38
C ASP A 9 117.65 28.02 30.61
N GLN A 10 116.55 27.74 31.30
CA GLN A 10 115.27 27.41 30.65
C GLN A 10 114.66 28.61 29.90
N SER A 11 115.03 29.84 30.28
CA SER A 11 114.58 31.04 29.57
C SER A 11 115.36 31.24 28.26
N LEU A 12 116.65 30.88 28.25
CA LEU A 12 117.53 31.02 27.09
C LEU A 12 117.23 29.96 26.03
N THR A 13 116.98 28.71 26.43
CA THR A 13 116.59 27.64 25.50
C THR A 13 115.25 27.94 24.84
N LYS A 14 114.24 28.38 25.61
CA LYS A 14 112.95 28.86 25.08
C LYS A 14 113.12 30.07 24.15
N ALA A 15 114.04 30.99 24.45
CA ALA A 15 114.33 32.13 23.59
C ALA A 15 115.00 31.73 22.26
N VAL A 16 115.89 30.75 22.28
CA VAL A 16 116.55 30.21 21.08
C VAL A 16 115.56 29.41 20.22
N GLU A 17 114.72 28.59 20.83
CA GLU A 17 113.66 27.86 20.13
C GLU A 17 112.62 28.81 19.55
N GLY A 18 112.23 29.86 20.28
CA GLY A 18 111.39 30.94 19.77
C GLY A 18 112.01 31.67 18.57
N ARG A 19 113.33 31.95 18.59
CA ARG A 19 114.04 32.52 17.44
C ARG A 19 114.08 31.57 16.25
N ARG A 20 114.35 30.29 16.48
CA ARG A 20 114.33 29.26 15.42
C ARG A 20 112.95 29.11 14.81
N TYR A 21 111.90 29.11 15.64
CA TYR A 21 110.51 29.07 15.20
C TYR A 21 110.13 30.33 14.40
N ALA A 22 110.53 31.51 14.86
CA ALA A 22 110.31 32.78 14.15
C ALA A 22 111.06 32.84 12.82
N GLU A 23 112.31 32.36 12.76
CA GLU A 23 113.07 32.24 11.50
C GLU A 23 112.45 31.22 10.54
N ALA A 24 111.98 30.08 11.04
CA ALA A 24 111.30 29.07 10.22
C ALA A 24 109.98 29.61 9.64
N ALA A 25 109.18 30.31 10.45
CA ALA A 25 107.96 30.97 10.00
C ALA A 25 108.25 32.09 8.97
N ARG A 26 109.33 32.86 9.18
CA ARG A 26 109.80 33.88 8.22
C ARG A 26 110.23 33.24 6.89
N LYS A 27 111.02 32.17 6.94
CA LYS A 27 111.49 31.44 5.74
C LYS A 27 110.30 30.84 4.97
N ALA A 28 109.35 30.21 5.66
CA ALA A 28 108.13 29.68 5.03
C ALA A 28 107.34 30.76 4.26
N ARG A 29 107.27 32.00 4.79
CA ARG A 29 106.60 33.13 4.13
C ARG A 29 107.40 33.71 2.95
N ILE A 30 108.72 33.84 3.07
CA ILE A 30 109.59 34.42 2.01
C ILE A 30 109.69 33.48 0.79
N PHE A 31 109.71 32.17 1.01
CA PHE A 31 109.86 31.16 -0.05
C PHE A 31 108.53 30.71 -0.68
N ASN A 32 107.37 31.05 -0.11
CA ASN A 32 106.08 30.83 -0.74
C ASN A 32 105.80 31.92 -1.79
N THR A 33 105.93 31.57 -3.07
CA THR A 33 105.80 32.50 -4.20
C THR A 33 104.42 33.14 -4.33
N ARG A 34 103.36 32.44 -3.93
CA ARG A 34 101.97 32.94 -3.98
C ARG A 34 101.69 34.00 -2.90
N LEU A 35 102.17 33.78 -1.68
CA LEU A 35 102.07 34.74 -0.57
C LEU A 35 102.91 36.01 -0.83
N ARG A 36 104.04 35.88 -1.54
CA ARG A 36 105.00 36.97 -1.78
C ARG A 36 104.59 37.98 -2.87
N VAL A 37 103.97 37.53 -3.97
CA VAL A 37 103.68 38.39 -5.14
C VAL A 37 102.24 38.90 -5.16
N MET A 38 101.27 38.08 -4.75
CA MET A 38 99.84 38.43 -4.80
C MET A 38 99.23 38.76 -3.43
N GLY A 39 99.97 38.57 -2.32
CA GLY A 39 99.48 38.88 -0.97
C GLY A 39 98.26 38.05 -0.52
N LEU A 40 97.94 36.96 -1.20
CA LEU A 40 96.76 36.14 -0.97
C LEU A 40 97.07 35.02 0.03
N ASP A 41 96.41 35.04 1.18
CA ASP A 41 96.47 33.97 2.18
C ASP A 41 95.68 32.73 1.70
N LEU A 42 96.41 31.76 1.16
CA LEU A 42 95.85 30.53 0.60
C LEU A 42 95.21 29.64 1.68
N ASP A 43 95.75 29.67 2.91
CA ASP A 43 95.26 28.83 4.00
C ASP A 43 93.95 29.41 4.56
N ALA A 44 93.87 30.73 4.71
CA ALA A 44 92.63 31.42 5.08
C ALA A 44 91.53 31.25 4.01
N LEU A 45 91.88 31.33 2.72
CA LEU A 45 90.93 31.12 1.63
C LEU A 45 90.43 29.67 1.57
N ASN A 46 91.31 28.68 1.77
CA ASN A 46 90.91 27.27 1.86
C ASN A 46 90.01 27.00 3.07
N GLN A 47 90.28 27.64 4.21
CA GLN A 47 89.42 27.54 5.39
C GLN A 47 88.05 28.18 5.11
N GLN A 48 88.01 29.36 4.49
CA GLN A 48 86.77 30.02 4.10
C GLN A 48 85.93 29.17 3.12
N VAL A 49 86.57 28.52 2.15
CA VAL A 49 85.87 27.60 1.23
C VAL A 49 85.33 26.38 1.98
N LYS A 50 86.07 25.81 2.93
CA LYS A 50 85.60 24.71 3.77
C LYS A 50 84.42 25.13 4.64
N ASP A 51 84.52 26.28 5.30
CA ASP A 51 83.47 26.81 6.17
C ASP A 51 82.20 27.10 5.37
N LYS A 52 82.34 27.69 4.17
CA LYS A 52 81.24 27.91 3.23
C LYS A 52 80.61 26.59 2.79
N GLN A 53 81.42 25.58 2.46
CA GLN A 53 80.92 24.25 2.09
C GLN A 53 80.19 23.56 3.24
N GLN A 54 80.67 23.73 4.47
CA GLN A 54 80.02 23.22 5.67
C GLN A 54 78.70 23.94 5.93
N GLN A 55 78.65 25.26 5.80
CA GLN A 55 77.42 26.05 5.90
C GLN A 55 76.40 25.59 4.86
N GLU A 56 76.78 25.49 3.58
CA GLU A 56 75.90 25.00 2.52
C GLU A 56 75.39 23.57 2.79
N ASN A 57 76.25 22.70 3.31
CA ASN A 57 75.84 21.34 3.66
C ASN A 57 74.88 21.31 4.85
N MET A 58 75.10 22.15 5.86
CA MET A 58 74.21 22.29 7.01
C MET A 58 72.85 22.88 6.61
N GLU A 59 72.84 23.90 5.76
CA GLU A 59 71.62 24.49 5.21
C GLU A 59 70.83 23.48 4.37
N LYS A 60 71.51 22.71 3.50
CA LYS A 60 70.86 21.62 2.75
C LYS A 60 70.28 20.55 3.67
N LEU A 61 70.99 20.21 4.75
CA LEU A 61 70.49 19.24 5.72
C LEU A 61 69.25 19.76 6.44
N GLN A 62 69.25 21.02 6.87
CA GLN A 62 68.11 21.69 7.50
C GLN A 62 66.91 21.75 6.55
N GLN A 63 67.12 22.21 5.31
CA GLN A 63 66.08 22.23 4.28
C GLN A 63 65.51 20.83 4.01
N ASN A 64 66.36 19.82 3.92
CA ASN A 64 65.90 18.44 3.75
C ASN A 64 65.07 17.96 4.96
N GLN A 65 65.46 18.31 6.18
CA GLN A 65 64.70 17.97 7.39
C GLN A 65 63.33 18.67 7.41
N GLU A 66 63.27 19.95 7.05
CA GLU A 66 62.03 20.70 6.95
C GLU A 66 61.11 20.13 5.87
N GLN A 67 61.65 19.78 4.69
CA GLN A 67 60.89 19.15 3.62
C GLN A 67 60.31 17.80 4.03
N LEU A 68 61.10 16.96 4.72
CA LEU A 68 60.61 15.68 5.24
C LEU A 68 59.50 15.88 6.27
N HIS A 69 59.63 16.88 7.15
CA HIS A 69 58.60 17.20 8.13
C HIS A 69 57.30 17.67 7.44
N GLN A 70 57.40 18.56 6.46
CA GLN A 70 56.25 19.06 5.70
C GLN A 70 55.56 17.92 4.93
N ALA A 71 56.33 17.06 4.25
CA ALA A 71 55.80 15.91 3.52
C ALA A 71 55.09 14.91 4.45
N ALA A 72 55.64 14.65 5.63
CA ALA A 72 54.99 13.79 6.63
C ALA A 72 53.64 14.36 7.08
N MET A 73 53.58 15.67 7.36
CA MET A 73 52.33 16.33 7.76
C MET A 73 51.29 16.35 6.62
N GLU A 74 51.73 16.48 5.37
CA GLU A 74 50.85 16.42 4.20
C GLU A 74 50.28 15.02 3.99
N GLU A 75 51.11 13.97 4.13
CA GLU A 75 50.64 12.59 4.04
C GLU A 75 49.60 12.26 5.09
N GLU A 76 49.75 12.72 6.33
CA GLU A 76 48.72 12.54 7.36
C GLU A 76 47.41 13.26 7.00
N ARG A 77 47.48 14.47 6.44
CA ARG A 77 46.29 15.19 5.95
C ARG A 77 45.63 14.44 4.79
N ARG A 78 46.41 13.88 3.87
CA ARG A 78 45.90 13.08 2.74
C ARG A 78 45.22 11.80 3.21
N LYS A 79 45.80 11.10 4.19
CA LYS A 79 45.18 9.92 4.81
C LYS A 79 43.87 10.29 5.49
N ALA A 80 43.85 11.36 6.29
CA ALA A 80 42.65 11.83 6.96
C ALA A 80 41.53 12.18 5.95
N ALA A 81 41.87 12.90 4.87
CA ALA A 81 40.92 13.21 3.80
C ALA A 81 40.39 11.95 3.10
N ARG A 82 41.25 10.95 2.87
CA ARG A 82 40.84 9.68 2.24
C ARG A 82 39.90 8.87 3.14
N ILE A 83 40.19 8.81 4.45
CA ILE A 83 39.33 8.13 5.42
C ILE A 83 37.97 8.84 5.50
N ALA A 84 37.97 10.18 5.56
CA ALA A 84 36.74 10.97 5.55
C ALA A 84 35.91 10.69 4.29
N LEU A 85 36.53 10.69 3.10
CA LEU A 85 35.85 10.37 1.85
C LEU A 85 35.30 8.94 1.83
N HIS A 86 36.09 7.96 2.28
CA HIS A 86 35.63 6.57 2.38
C HIS A 86 34.41 6.46 3.31
N SER A 87 34.47 7.07 4.50
CA SER A 87 33.36 7.04 5.45
C SER A 87 32.11 7.72 4.90
N PHE A 88 32.25 8.83 4.17
CA PHE A 88 31.14 9.50 3.50
C PHE A 88 30.52 8.64 2.40
N ASN A 89 31.35 8.06 1.53
CA ASN A 89 30.88 7.17 0.45
C ASN A 89 30.17 5.94 1.02
N GLN A 90 30.68 5.40 2.13
CA GLN A 90 30.05 4.28 2.83
C GLN A 90 28.68 4.68 3.41
N ALA A 91 28.58 5.85 4.06
CA ALA A 91 27.31 6.34 4.59
C ALA A 91 26.28 6.60 3.47
N GLN A 92 26.71 7.19 2.35
CA GLN A 92 25.84 7.39 1.19
C GLN A 92 25.38 6.07 0.56
N ALA A 93 26.25 5.05 0.51
CA ALA A 93 25.86 3.72 0.04
C ALA A 93 24.82 3.08 0.97
N ALA A 94 24.96 3.25 2.28
CA ALA A 94 23.98 2.78 3.26
C ALA A 94 22.62 3.49 3.10
N GLU A 95 22.60 4.82 2.98
CA GLU A 95 21.37 5.60 2.77
C GLU A 95 20.63 5.18 1.49
N ARG A 96 21.38 4.95 0.39
CA ARG A 96 20.81 4.42 -0.86
C ARG A 96 20.25 3.02 -0.68
N ALA A 97 20.96 2.13 0.02
CA ALA A 97 20.50 0.78 0.29
C ALA A 97 19.22 0.77 1.15
N GLU A 98 19.12 1.65 2.16
CA GLU A 98 17.91 1.84 2.97
C GLU A 98 16.76 2.38 2.14
N SER A 99 17.01 3.39 1.30
CA SER A 99 16.00 3.97 0.41
C SER A 99 15.42 2.93 -0.55
N LEU A 100 16.28 2.07 -1.13
CA LEU A 100 15.83 0.97 -2.00
C LEU A 100 14.99 -0.07 -1.25
N LYS A 101 15.39 -0.42 -0.02
CA LYS A 101 14.60 -1.34 0.82
C LYS A 101 13.22 -0.77 1.15
N GLU A 102 13.16 0.52 1.48
CA GLU A 102 11.90 1.20 1.77
C GLU A 102 11.03 1.33 0.52
N GLN A 103 11.62 1.60 -0.65
CA GLN A 103 10.90 1.58 -1.93
C GLN A 103 10.32 0.20 -2.22
N HIS A 104 11.10 -0.87 -2.11
CA HIS A 104 10.62 -2.23 -2.30
C HIS A 104 9.45 -2.56 -1.36
N ARG A 105 9.57 -2.19 -0.07
CA ARG A 105 8.50 -2.38 0.91
C ARG A 105 7.23 -1.61 0.53
N ARG A 106 7.37 -0.39 0.00
CA ARG A 106 6.23 0.40 -0.49
C ARG A 106 5.59 -0.24 -1.71
N GLU A 107 6.39 -0.65 -2.68
CA GLU A 107 5.91 -1.37 -3.87
C GLU A 107 5.15 -2.63 -3.47
N GLU A 108 5.64 -3.43 -2.52
CA GLU A 108 4.90 -4.58 -2.01
C GLU A 108 3.53 -4.20 -1.43
N THR A 109 3.46 -3.11 -0.66
CA THR A 109 2.18 -2.64 -0.11
C THR A 109 1.24 -2.10 -1.17
N GLU A 110 1.76 -1.38 -2.17
CA GLU A 110 0.99 -0.87 -3.29
C GLU A 110 0.48 -2.01 -4.16
N ASN A 111 1.33 -2.98 -4.48
CA ASN A 111 0.97 -4.20 -5.22
C ASN A 111 -0.14 -4.98 -4.50
N LEU A 112 -0.03 -5.15 -3.19
CA LEU A 112 -1.09 -5.80 -2.39
C LEU A 112 -2.39 -5.01 -2.44
N ALA A 113 -2.33 -3.68 -2.33
CA ALA A 113 -3.51 -2.83 -2.41
C ALA A 113 -4.14 -2.86 -3.81
N GLU A 114 -3.34 -2.84 -4.87
CA GLU A 114 -3.81 -2.98 -6.26
C GLU A 114 -4.50 -4.33 -6.49
N MET A 115 -3.89 -5.42 -6.04
CA MET A 115 -4.51 -6.76 -6.12
C MET A 115 -5.81 -6.80 -5.34
N TRP A 116 -5.83 -6.27 -4.12
CA TRP A 116 -7.03 -6.21 -3.29
C TRP A 116 -8.14 -5.43 -3.99
N HIS A 117 -7.87 -4.19 -4.40
CA HIS A 117 -8.84 -3.36 -5.11
C HIS A 117 -9.35 -4.04 -6.38
N THR A 118 -8.47 -4.70 -7.14
CA THR A 118 -8.86 -5.44 -8.34
C THR A 118 -9.83 -6.58 -7.99
N MET A 119 -9.49 -7.41 -7.00
CA MET A 119 -10.34 -8.53 -6.58
C MET A 119 -11.68 -8.08 -6.01
N THR A 120 -11.68 -7.02 -5.20
CA THR A 120 -12.90 -6.45 -4.61
C THR A 120 -13.67 -5.53 -5.54
N SER A 121 -13.16 -5.28 -6.75
CA SER A 121 -13.84 -4.45 -7.74
C SER A 121 -15.16 -5.08 -8.17
N ASP A 122 -16.14 -4.23 -8.47
CA ASP A 122 -17.45 -4.61 -8.99
C ASP A 122 -17.37 -5.50 -10.25
N MET A 123 -16.28 -5.35 -11.03
CA MET A 123 -16.04 -6.15 -12.22
C MET A 123 -15.77 -7.63 -11.89
N LEU A 124 -15.04 -7.92 -10.80
CA LEU A 124 -14.66 -9.28 -10.41
C LEU A 124 -15.57 -9.89 -9.35
N THR A 125 -16.10 -9.09 -8.43
CA THR A 125 -17.02 -9.56 -7.37
C THR A 125 -18.47 -9.68 -7.86
N GLU A 126 -18.77 -9.12 -9.04
CA GLU A 126 -20.09 -9.11 -9.64
C GLU A 126 -21.22 -8.58 -8.73
N CYS A 127 -20.92 -7.63 -7.85
CA CYS A 127 -21.88 -7.06 -6.89
C CYS A 127 -23.23 -6.70 -7.56
N ALA A 128 -24.31 -7.37 -7.14
CA ALA A 128 -25.66 -7.18 -7.69
C ALA A 128 -26.23 -5.77 -7.41
N ASP A 129 -25.73 -5.09 -6.37
CA ASP A 129 -26.14 -3.73 -5.96
C ASP A 129 -25.57 -2.61 -6.84
N ALA A 130 -24.49 -2.87 -7.58
CA ALA A 130 -23.79 -1.83 -8.35
C ALA A 130 -24.60 -1.28 -9.56
N GLY A 131 -25.73 -1.91 -9.89
CA GLY A 131 -26.63 -1.50 -10.97
C GLY A 131 -27.78 -0.60 -10.51
N GLU A 132 -28.00 -0.47 -9.20
CA GLU A 132 -29.14 0.24 -8.63
C GLU A 132 -28.84 1.73 -8.49
N ARG A 133 -29.70 2.57 -9.05
CA ARG A 133 -29.62 4.02 -8.88
C ARG A 133 -30.85 4.54 -8.16
N ASP A 134 -30.59 5.31 -7.11
CA ASP A 134 -31.60 6.16 -6.49
C ASP A 134 -31.89 7.34 -7.41
N VAL A 135 -33.10 7.38 -7.94
CA VAL A 135 -33.54 8.44 -8.86
C VAL A 135 -34.07 9.67 -8.10
N GLY A 136 -34.13 9.60 -6.77
CA GLY A 136 -34.69 10.65 -5.93
C GLY A 136 -36.20 10.85 -6.15
N GLY A 137 -36.83 11.65 -5.29
CA GLY A 137 -38.26 12.00 -5.42
C GLY A 137 -39.24 10.85 -5.14
N GLY A 138 -38.87 9.90 -4.29
CA GLY A 138 -39.76 8.80 -3.86
C GLY A 138 -40.02 7.72 -4.92
N LYS A 139 -39.29 7.76 -6.04
CA LYS A 139 -39.38 6.74 -7.08
C LYS A 139 -38.63 5.47 -6.64
N PRO A 140 -39.14 4.28 -6.96
CA PRO A 140 -38.41 3.05 -6.74
C PRO A 140 -37.04 3.10 -7.43
N PRO A 141 -36.01 2.46 -6.84
CA PRO A 141 -34.69 2.41 -7.44
C PRO A 141 -34.75 1.84 -8.85
N GLN A 142 -34.05 2.48 -9.78
CA GLN A 142 -33.99 2.02 -11.17
C GLN A 142 -32.69 1.24 -11.38
N ILE A 143 -32.81 0.11 -12.07
CA ILE A 143 -31.66 -0.72 -12.44
C ILE A 143 -31.23 -0.32 -13.84
N LEU A 144 -29.93 -0.08 -14.02
CA LEU A 144 -29.39 0.21 -15.35
C LEU A 144 -29.47 -1.05 -16.24
N PRO A 145 -29.98 -0.93 -17.48
CA PRO A 145 -30.10 -2.07 -18.40
C PRO A 145 -28.78 -2.83 -18.59
N ASP A 146 -27.68 -2.11 -18.80
CA ASP A 146 -26.36 -2.69 -19.06
C ASP A 146 -25.73 -3.38 -17.84
N ARG A 147 -26.25 -3.10 -16.64
CA ARG A 147 -25.76 -3.66 -15.36
C ARG A 147 -26.74 -4.67 -14.77
N TRP A 148 -27.76 -5.08 -15.52
CA TRP A 148 -28.71 -6.06 -15.02
C TRP A 148 -28.11 -7.48 -15.04
N LYS A 149 -27.96 -8.06 -13.85
CA LYS A 149 -27.40 -9.41 -13.62
C LYS A 149 -28.44 -10.48 -13.23
N GLY A 150 -29.71 -10.24 -13.50
CA GLY A 150 -30.82 -11.11 -13.09
C GLY A 150 -31.62 -10.60 -11.89
N ILE A 151 -32.58 -11.41 -11.44
CA ILE A 151 -33.48 -11.08 -10.33
C ILE A 151 -32.80 -11.44 -9.01
N ARG A 152 -32.93 -10.57 -8.01
CA ARG A 152 -32.34 -10.81 -6.68
C ARG A 152 -32.97 -12.01 -5.99
N PRO A 153 -32.20 -12.84 -5.26
CA PRO A 153 -32.74 -13.96 -4.49
C PRO A 153 -33.88 -13.55 -3.54
N GLU A 154 -33.80 -12.36 -2.94
CA GLU A 154 -34.82 -11.78 -2.05
C GLU A 154 -36.15 -11.59 -2.77
N GLN A 155 -36.10 -11.07 -4.00
CA GLN A 155 -37.27 -10.83 -4.85
C GLN A 155 -37.84 -12.15 -5.39
N LEU A 156 -36.98 -13.11 -5.74
CA LEU A 156 -37.41 -14.47 -6.10
C LEU A 156 -38.22 -15.12 -4.97
N ARG A 157 -37.78 -14.95 -3.71
CA ARG A 157 -38.52 -15.46 -2.54
C ARG A 157 -39.87 -14.77 -2.33
N SER A 158 -40.02 -13.47 -2.64
CA SER A 158 -41.35 -12.84 -2.61
C SER A 158 -42.27 -13.42 -3.68
N PHE A 159 -41.79 -13.57 -4.92
CA PHE A 159 -42.61 -14.15 -6.00
C PHE A 159 -43.04 -15.59 -5.71
N GLN A 160 -42.17 -16.39 -5.09
CA GLN A 160 -42.52 -17.75 -4.64
C GLN A 160 -43.66 -17.71 -3.61
N ARG A 161 -43.57 -16.84 -2.60
CA ARG A 161 -44.63 -16.66 -1.60
C ARG A 161 -45.93 -16.19 -2.23
N ASP A 162 -45.87 -15.22 -3.13
CA ASP A 162 -47.06 -14.69 -3.81
C ASP A 162 -47.74 -15.77 -4.65
N ARG A 163 -46.95 -16.60 -5.35
CA ARG A 163 -47.46 -17.76 -6.10
C ARG A 163 -48.14 -18.78 -5.18
N GLU A 164 -47.54 -19.10 -4.03
CA GLU A 164 -48.13 -20.00 -3.05
C GLU A 164 -49.47 -19.46 -2.53
N GLN A 165 -49.52 -18.16 -2.21
CA GLN A 165 -50.76 -17.50 -1.78
C GLN A 165 -51.84 -17.55 -2.86
N GLN A 166 -51.51 -17.29 -4.13
CA GLN A 166 -52.45 -17.38 -5.23
C GLN A 166 -53.00 -18.80 -5.43
N CYS A 167 -52.14 -19.81 -5.32
CA CYS A 167 -52.57 -21.21 -5.37
C CYS A 167 -53.55 -21.54 -4.24
N GLN A 168 -53.26 -21.11 -3.00
CA GLN A 168 -54.14 -21.32 -1.86
C GLN A 168 -55.48 -20.59 -2.01
N GLN A 169 -55.47 -19.34 -2.49
CA GLN A 169 -56.69 -18.57 -2.73
C GLN A 169 -57.57 -19.25 -3.80
N LYS A 170 -56.95 -19.71 -4.90
CA LYS A 170 -57.65 -20.42 -5.96
C LYS A 170 -58.28 -21.72 -5.46
N GLN A 171 -57.56 -22.51 -4.67
CA GLN A 171 -58.09 -23.75 -4.08
C GLN A 171 -59.30 -23.47 -3.17
N LYS A 172 -59.23 -22.44 -2.31
CA LYS A 172 -60.34 -22.04 -1.45
C LYS A 172 -61.56 -21.58 -2.24
N ALA A 173 -61.36 -20.79 -3.29
CA ALA A 173 -62.44 -20.34 -4.16
C ALA A 173 -63.12 -21.52 -4.88
N GLU A 174 -62.33 -22.47 -5.39
CA GLU A 174 -62.86 -23.68 -6.03
C GLU A 174 -63.66 -24.55 -5.05
N GLU A 175 -63.18 -24.71 -3.82
CA GLU A 175 -63.92 -25.42 -2.78
C GLU A 175 -65.24 -24.72 -2.43
N GLU A 176 -65.24 -23.39 -2.31
CA GLU A 176 -66.45 -22.61 -2.05
C GLU A 176 -67.47 -22.74 -3.18
N GLU A 177 -67.04 -22.65 -4.43
CA GLU A 177 -67.90 -22.85 -5.60
C GLU A 177 -68.48 -24.26 -5.65
N ARG A 178 -67.66 -25.28 -5.32
CA ARG A 178 -68.14 -26.67 -5.24
C ARG A 178 -69.22 -26.83 -4.18
N ARG A 179 -69.03 -26.22 -3.00
CA ARG A 179 -70.03 -26.21 -1.91
C ARG A 179 -71.32 -25.48 -2.31
N LYS A 180 -71.23 -24.37 -3.04
CA LYS A 180 -72.40 -23.66 -3.59
C LYS A 180 -73.14 -24.52 -4.62
N ALA A 181 -72.41 -25.18 -5.52
CA ALA A 181 -72.99 -26.06 -6.54
C ALA A 181 -73.72 -27.26 -5.92
N GLU A 182 -73.15 -27.86 -4.87
CA GLU A 182 -73.78 -28.93 -4.08
C GLU A 182 -75.10 -28.44 -3.44
N LYS A 183 -75.08 -27.29 -2.74
CA LYS A 183 -76.30 -26.69 -2.16
C LYS A 183 -77.37 -26.39 -3.21
N MET A 184 -76.98 -25.86 -4.38
CA MET A 184 -77.89 -25.60 -5.49
C MET A 184 -78.48 -26.89 -6.07
N ARG A 185 -77.73 -27.99 -6.05
CA ARG A 185 -78.24 -29.31 -6.47
C ARG A 185 -79.26 -29.82 -5.46
N GLU A 186 -78.98 -29.73 -4.16
CA GLU A 186 -79.90 -30.13 -3.10
C GLU A 186 -81.21 -29.34 -3.17
N LEU A 187 -81.13 -28.02 -3.32
CA LEU A 187 -82.31 -27.16 -3.44
C LEU A 187 -83.15 -27.51 -4.68
N ARG A 188 -82.51 -27.83 -5.81
CA ARG A 188 -83.22 -28.29 -7.02
C ARG A 188 -83.97 -29.60 -6.78
N ILE A 189 -83.33 -30.58 -6.13
CA ILE A 189 -83.98 -31.85 -5.79
C ILE A 189 -85.19 -31.62 -4.88
N GLN A 190 -85.06 -30.76 -3.85
CA GLN A 190 -86.17 -30.42 -2.96
C GLN A 190 -87.32 -29.74 -3.70
N MET A 191 -87.00 -28.81 -4.61
CA MET A 191 -87.99 -28.12 -5.43
C MET A 191 -88.71 -29.08 -6.39
N ASP A 192 -88.00 -30.02 -7.01
CA ASP A 192 -88.59 -31.05 -7.86
C ASP A 192 -89.53 -31.97 -7.08
N GLN A 193 -89.16 -32.36 -5.86
CA GLN A 193 -90.02 -33.13 -4.96
C GLN A 193 -91.30 -32.37 -4.58
N TYR A 194 -91.17 -31.09 -4.21
CA TYR A 194 -92.31 -30.24 -3.90
C TYR A 194 -93.24 -30.04 -5.11
N ASN A 195 -92.69 -29.75 -6.28
CA ASN A 195 -93.45 -29.62 -7.53
C ASN A 195 -94.19 -30.91 -7.89
N MET A 196 -93.56 -32.08 -7.67
CA MET A 196 -94.21 -33.37 -7.88
C MET A 196 -95.41 -33.57 -6.93
N GLN A 197 -95.29 -33.17 -5.66
CA GLN A 197 -96.40 -33.23 -4.70
C GLN A 197 -97.53 -32.28 -5.11
N LEU A 198 -97.21 -31.03 -5.42
CA LEU A 198 -98.17 -30.03 -5.85
C LEU A 198 -98.93 -30.47 -7.12
N ALA A 199 -98.23 -31.06 -8.10
CA ALA A 199 -98.86 -31.59 -9.30
C ALA A 199 -99.83 -32.75 -9.01
N ARG A 200 -99.54 -33.59 -8.00
CA ARG A 200 -100.47 -34.66 -7.56
C ARG A 200 -101.71 -34.06 -6.92
N GLU A 201 -101.54 -33.06 -6.05
CA GLU A 201 -102.65 -32.35 -5.39
C GLU A 201 -103.55 -31.64 -6.40
N GLN A 202 -102.97 -30.91 -7.36
CA GLN A 202 -103.72 -30.26 -8.43
C GLN A 202 -104.52 -31.27 -9.26
N ARG A 203 -103.92 -32.40 -9.65
CA ARG A 203 -104.64 -33.48 -10.36
C ARG A 203 -105.79 -34.05 -9.53
N ALA A 204 -105.61 -34.23 -8.22
CA ALA A 204 -106.66 -34.71 -7.33
C ALA A 204 -107.79 -33.69 -7.19
N GLN A 205 -107.48 -32.40 -7.04
CA GLN A 205 -108.45 -31.31 -7.01
C GLN A 205 -109.22 -31.20 -8.33
N GLU A 206 -108.53 -31.29 -9.47
CA GLU A 206 -109.17 -31.31 -10.79
C GLU A 206 -110.12 -32.50 -10.94
N TYR A 207 -109.73 -33.68 -10.46
CA TYR A 207 -110.59 -34.87 -10.46
C TYR A 207 -111.85 -34.62 -9.62
N LEU A 208 -111.69 -34.11 -8.40
CA LEU A 208 -112.79 -33.79 -7.50
C LEU A 208 -113.76 -32.78 -8.15
N ASN A 209 -113.24 -31.67 -8.67
CA ASN A 209 -114.04 -30.62 -9.32
C ASN A 209 -114.76 -31.10 -10.59
N LYS A 210 -114.09 -31.90 -11.44
CA LYS A 210 -114.65 -32.33 -12.74
C LYS A 210 -115.52 -33.58 -12.66
N LYS A 211 -115.19 -34.54 -11.78
CA LYS A 211 -115.84 -35.87 -11.75
C LYS A 211 -116.80 -36.08 -10.59
N LEU A 212 -116.51 -35.51 -9.42
CA LEU A 212 -117.30 -35.70 -8.20
C LEU A 212 -118.25 -34.52 -7.95
N TYR A 213 -117.78 -33.28 -8.10
CA TYR A 213 -118.57 -32.06 -7.88
C TYR A 213 -119.31 -31.56 -9.12
N THR A 214 -119.33 -32.33 -10.21
CA THR A 214 -120.26 -32.07 -11.31
C THR A 214 -121.61 -32.72 -11.01
N ASN A 215 -122.55 -31.91 -10.51
CA ASN A 215 -123.90 -32.37 -10.23
C ASN A 215 -124.66 -32.54 -11.55
N LYS A 216 -124.61 -33.75 -12.12
CA LYS A 216 -125.42 -34.11 -13.27
C LYS A 216 -126.81 -34.48 -12.76
N PRO A 217 -127.88 -33.74 -13.12
CA PRO A 217 -129.22 -34.04 -12.64
C PRO A 217 -129.62 -35.47 -13.04
N THR A 218 -130.03 -36.25 -12.05
CA THR A 218 -130.47 -37.65 -12.22
C THR A 218 -131.76 -37.68 -13.05
N LYS A 219 -132.00 -38.75 -13.83
CA LYS A 219 -133.24 -38.88 -14.62
C LYS A 219 -134.51 -38.67 -13.76
N ASP A 220 -134.48 -39.13 -12.51
CA ASP A 220 -135.56 -38.95 -11.52
C ASP A 220 -135.86 -37.48 -11.21
N TYR A 221 -134.86 -36.59 -11.24
CA TYR A 221 -135.08 -35.14 -11.08
C TYR A 221 -135.94 -34.58 -12.22
N PHE A 222 -135.68 -34.99 -13.47
CA PHE A 222 -136.48 -34.55 -14.62
C PHE A 222 -137.89 -35.14 -14.59
N TYR A 223 -138.09 -36.33 -14.02
CA TYR A 223 -139.40 -36.95 -13.85
C TYR A 223 -140.24 -36.32 -12.73
N GLN A 224 -139.71 -35.42 -11.89
CA GLN A 224 -140.51 -34.72 -10.87
C GLN A 224 -141.39 -33.63 -11.47
N PHE A 225 -140.93 -32.97 -12.54
CA PHE A 225 -141.65 -31.93 -13.23
C PHE A 225 -142.70 -32.54 -14.17
N ASN A 226 -143.91 -31.94 -14.24
CA ASN A 226 -145.06 -32.41 -15.01
C ASN A 226 -145.77 -33.70 -14.51
N THR A 227 -145.68 -34.01 -13.21
CA THR A 227 -146.34 -35.18 -12.59
C THR A 227 -147.73 -34.93 -12.03
N SER A 228 -148.14 -33.66 -11.91
CA SER A 228 -149.47 -33.26 -11.43
C SER A 228 -150.13 -32.35 -12.46
N SER A 229 -151.37 -32.66 -12.84
CA SER A 229 -152.23 -31.79 -13.63
C SER A 229 -152.91 -30.82 -12.68
N ARG A 230 -152.39 -29.60 -12.59
CA ARG A 230 -153.03 -28.48 -11.89
C ARG A 230 -153.04 -27.27 -12.81
#